data_AF-A0A4Q1KUJ2-F1
#
_entry.id   AF-A0A4Q1KUJ2-F1
#
_cell.length_a   1.000
_cell.length_b   1.000
_cell.length_c   1.000
_cell.angle_alpha   90.00
_cell.angle_beta   90.00
_cell.angle_gamma   90.00
#
_symmetry.space_group_name_H-M   'P 1'
#
loop_
_entity.id
_entity.type
_entity.pdbx_description
1 polymer ?
#
loop_
_entity_poly.entity_id
_entity_poly.type
_entity_poly.pdbx_seq_one_letter_code
_entity_poly.pdbx_strand_id
1 'polypeptide(L)'
;MKKQMMALAAVGAIALLSACGTDTTTDSGSATDETPAGATNLQVCAKYFDGGEQSVAQRVTDELEFDMAALTDDQSNAMRSTNIQLEAILRLAGPEDTNLVISKIKTPFQMADDIADETGTEIDTTGVTEAVAELQTICDNAGYTAS
;
A
#
# COMPACT_ATOMS: atom_id res chain seq x y z
N MET A 1 48.83 -0.19 37.87
CA MET A 1 47.66 0.15 37.02
C MET A 1 46.51 -0.74 37.47
N LYS A 2 45.51 -0.15 38.14
CA LYS A 2 44.36 -0.85 38.75
C LYS A 2 43.09 -0.07 38.39
N LYS A 3 42.26 -0.66 37.53
CA LYS A 3 40.80 -0.49 37.38
C LYS A 3 40.35 -1.81 36.71
N GLN A 4 39.91 -2.86 37.41
CA GLN A 4 38.54 -3.09 37.94
C GLN A 4 37.46 -2.42 37.10
N MET A 5 36.35 -3.04 36.67
CA MET A 5 35.80 -4.39 36.63
C MET A 5 34.47 -4.25 35.85
N MET A 6 33.73 -5.36 35.67
CA MET A 6 32.33 -5.50 35.21
C MET A 6 32.18 -5.77 33.71
N ALA A 7 32.05 -7.02 33.24
CA ALA A 7 31.04 -8.04 33.54
C ALA A 7 29.62 -7.51 33.32
N LEU A 8 29.17 -7.53 32.06
CA LEU A 8 27.76 -7.34 31.72
C LEU A 8 27.06 -8.70 31.81
N ALA A 9 26.13 -8.79 32.76
CA ALA A 9 25.30 -9.94 33.01
C ALA A 9 24.34 -10.17 31.82
N ALA A 10 24.43 -11.35 31.21
CA ALA A 10 23.37 -11.89 30.37
C ALA A 10 22.31 -12.51 31.30
N VAL A 11 21.24 -11.76 31.56
CA VAL A 11 20.01 -12.27 32.18
C VAL A 11 18.84 -11.61 31.49
N GLY A 12 17.92 -12.40 30.96
CA GLY A 12 16.62 -11.90 30.53
C GLY A 12 15.97 -12.76 29.47
N ALA A 13 15.51 -13.94 29.87
CA ALA A 13 14.59 -14.74 29.09
C ALA A 13 13.33 -13.92 28.77
N ILE A 14 12.99 -13.82 27.48
CA ILE A 14 11.63 -13.48 27.05
C ILE A 14 11.01 -14.77 26.55
N ALA A 15 10.21 -15.38 27.44
CA ALA A 15 9.16 -16.31 27.06
C ALA A 15 8.00 -15.49 26.47
N LEU A 16 7.54 -15.88 25.27
CA LEU A 16 6.29 -15.57 24.54
C LEU A 16 6.59 -16.14 23.12
N LEU A 17 5.90 -17.11 22.51
CA LEU A 17 4.48 -17.43 22.53
C LEU A 17 4.24 -18.95 22.52
N SER A 18 3.35 -19.35 23.41
CA SER A 18 2.57 -20.59 23.41
C SER A 18 1.42 -20.53 22.40
N ALA A 19 1.08 -21.70 21.82
CA ALA A 19 -0.13 -22.05 21.06
C ALA A 19 -0.23 -21.39 19.66
N CYS A 20 -0.57 -22.06 18.56
CA CYS A 20 -1.23 -23.33 18.28
C CYS A 20 -0.67 -23.77 16.91
N GLY A 21 -0.13 -24.98 16.72
CA GLY A 21 -0.94 -26.20 16.76
C GLY A 21 -1.83 -26.24 15.53
N THR A 22 -1.27 -26.71 14.43
CA THR A 22 -1.89 -27.05 13.15
C THR A 22 -3.22 -27.79 13.32
N ASP A 23 -4.31 -27.19 12.86
CA ASP A 23 -5.50 -27.92 12.42
C ASP A 23 -5.60 -27.84 10.90
N THR A 24 -5.53 -29.02 10.30
CA THR A 24 -5.81 -29.27 8.90
C THR A 24 -7.33 -29.30 8.75
N THR A 25 -7.90 -28.23 8.23
CA THR A 25 -9.20 -28.30 7.55
C THR A 25 -9.04 -27.72 6.16
N THR A 26 -8.97 -28.64 5.20
CA THR A 26 -9.31 -28.40 3.81
C THR A 26 -10.73 -27.84 3.77
N ASP A 27 -10.88 -26.53 3.86
CA ASP A 27 -12.11 -25.87 3.44
C ASP A 27 -11.98 -25.61 1.94
N SER A 28 -12.43 -26.60 1.15
CA SER A 28 -12.86 -26.34 -0.23
C SER A 28 -14.20 -25.59 -0.19
N GLY A 29 -14.22 -24.45 0.50
CA GLY A 29 -15.22 -23.43 0.31
C GLY A 29 -14.77 -22.64 -0.91
N SER A 30 -15.42 -22.87 -2.05
CA SER A 30 -15.60 -21.79 -3.02
C SER A 30 -16.34 -20.68 -2.26
N ALA A 31 -15.60 -19.83 -1.55
CA ALA A 31 -16.04 -18.48 -1.33
C ALA A 31 -16.26 -17.93 -2.73
N THR A 32 -17.52 -17.82 -3.12
CA THR A 32 -17.92 -16.85 -4.12
C THR A 32 -17.08 -15.60 -3.85
N ASP A 33 -16.32 -15.17 -4.86
CA ASP A 33 -15.77 -13.81 -4.96
C ASP A 33 -16.97 -12.85 -4.96
N GLU A 34 -17.68 -12.79 -3.83
CA GLU A 34 -18.61 -11.73 -3.55
C GLU A 34 -17.71 -10.55 -3.28
N THR A 35 -17.55 -9.71 -4.30
CA THR A 35 -17.07 -8.34 -4.13
C THR A 35 -17.74 -7.82 -2.85
N PRO A 36 -16.97 -7.44 -1.82
CA PRO A 36 -17.54 -7.04 -0.54
C PRO A 36 -18.65 -6.01 -0.73
N ALA A 37 -19.69 -6.05 0.11
CA ALA A 37 -20.66 -4.97 0.18
C ALA A 37 -19.90 -3.63 0.24
N GLY A 38 -20.23 -2.72 -0.69
CA GLY A 38 -19.37 -1.58 -1.01
C GLY A 38 -18.85 -0.84 0.22
N ALA A 39 -17.54 -0.61 0.26
CA ALA A 39 -16.89 0.07 1.36
C ALA A 39 -17.36 1.53 1.47
N THR A 40 -17.32 2.08 2.69
CA THR A 40 -17.48 3.52 2.91
C THR A 40 -16.20 4.27 2.54
N ASN A 41 -16.30 5.59 2.36
CA ASN A 41 -15.12 6.45 2.21
C ASN A 41 -14.11 6.19 3.33
N LEU A 42 -14.56 6.13 4.59
CA LEU A 42 -13.68 5.93 5.74
C LEU A 42 -12.87 4.63 5.65
N GLN A 43 -13.47 3.53 5.18
CA GLN A 43 -12.77 2.24 5.00
C GLN A 43 -11.75 2.29 3.85
N VAL A 44 -12.11 2.94 2.74
CA VAL A 44 -11.21 3.15 1.60
C VAL A 44 -10.02 4.04 2.00
N CYS A 45 -10.30 5.15 2.68
CA CYS A 45 -9.31 6.07 3.20
C CYS A 45 -8.35 5.39 4.19
N ALA A 46 -8.89 4.58 5.10
CA ALA A 46 -8.06 3.78 6.01
C ALA A 46 -7.12 2.85 5.24
N LYS A 47 -7.57 2.22 4.16
CA LYS A 47 -6.67 1.36 3.37
C LYS A 47 -5.61 2.13 2.58
N TYR A 48 -5.93 3.35 2.15
CA TYR A 48 -5.03 4.16 1.33
C TYR A 48 -3.99 4.92 2.16
N PHE A 49 -4.40 5.52 3.29
CA PHE A 49 -3.57 6.43 4.10
C PHE A 49 -3.01 5.82 5.39
N ASP A 50 -3.49 4.67 5.86
CA ASP A 50 -3.00 4.07 7.12
C ASP A 50 -1.62 3.41 6.94
N GLY A 51 -0.79 3.45 7.98
CA GLY A 51 0.55 2.87 7.99
C GLY A 51 1.72 3.85 7.83
N GLY A 52 1.48 5.17 7.86
CA GLY A 52 2.54 6.19 7.83
C GLY A 52 3.46 6.05 6.62
N GLU A 53 4.76 5.83 6.84
CA GLU A 53 5.76 5.59 5.78
C GLU A 53 5.49 4.34 4.94
N GLN A 54 4.64 3.42 5.41
CA GLN A 54 4.24 2.22 4.68
C GLN A 54 2.84 2.33 4.07
N SER A 55 2.19 3.50 4.20
CA SER A 55 0.88 3.73 3.58
C SER A 55 0.98 3.73 2.07
N VAL A 56 -0.13 3.39 1.39
CA VAL A 56 -0.20 3.46 -0.07
C VAL A 56 0.00 4.90 -0.54
N ALA A 57 -0.54 5.87 0.21
CA ALA A 57 -0.37 7.30 -0.06
C ALA A 57 1.11 7.72 -0.07
N GLN A 58 1.89 7.29 0.92
CA GLN A 58 3.32 7.62 0.97
C GLN A 58 4.05 6.96 -0.21
N ARG A 59 3.79 5.68 -0.47
CA ARG A 59 4.42 4.95 -1.58
C ARG A 59 4.12 5.57 -2.94
N VAL A 60 2.87 6.00 -3.17
CA VAL A 60 2.50 6.75 -4.38
C VAL A 60 3.36 8.00 -4.49
N THR A 61 3.56 8.73 -3.40
CA THR A 61 4.37 9.96 -3.41
C THR A 61 5.84 9.67 -3.69
N ASP A 62 6.43 8.70 -2.98
CA ASP A 62 7.84 8.33 -3.12
C ASP A 62 8.17 7.81 -4.53
N GLU A 63 7.30 6.96 -5.08
CA GLU A 63 7.53 6.34 -6.38
C GLU A 63 7.35 7.33 -7.53
N LEU A 64 6.59 8.43 -7.34
CA LEU A 64 6.51 9.51 -8.32
C LEU A 64 7.80 10.35 -8.43
N GLU A 65 8.74 10.20 -7.49
CA GLU A 65 10.06 10.86 -7.58
C GLU A 65 11.04 10.11 -8.50
N PHE A 66 10.68 8.92 -8.98
CA PHE A 66 11.53 8.16 -9.90
C PHE A 66 11.64 8.83 -11.27
N ASP A 67 12.73 8.52 -11.99
CA ASP A 67 12.88 8.92 -13.39
C ASP A 67 11.94 8.06 -14.28
N MET A 68 10.77 8.63 -14.60
CA MET A 68 9.71 7.98 -15.37
C MET A 68 10.09 7.69 -16.83
N ALA A 69 11.23 8.20 -17.31
CA ALA A 69 11.77 7.89 -18.63
C ALA A 69 12.75 6.70 -18.61
N ALA A 70 13.24 6.30 -17.44
CA ALA A 70 14.28 5.28 -17.30
C ALA A 70 14.23 4.60 -15.92
N LEU A 71 13.17 3.82 -15.67
CA LEU A 71 13.03 3.04 -14.44
C LEU A 71 14.00 1.86 -14.41
N THR A 72 14.62 1.64 -13.25
CA THR A 72 15.31 0.38 -12.94
C THR A 72 14.29 -0.74 -12.64
N ASP A 73 14.73 -2.00 -12.70
CA ASP A 73 13.89 -3.17 -12.35
C ASP A 73 13.27 -3.04 -10.95
N ASP A 74 14.05 -2.59 -9.97
CA ASP A 74 13.59 -2.41 -8.59
C ASP A 74 12.52 -1.32 -8.49
N GLN A 75 12.67 -0.21 -9.24
CA GLN A 75 11.69 0.87 -9.29
C GLN A 75 10.40 0.43 -9.98
N SER A 76 10.50 -0.30 -11.10
CA SER A 76 9.32 -0.87 -11.76
C SER A 76 8.59 -1.86 -10.84
N ASN A 77 9.33 -2.72 -10.13
CA ASN A 77 8.73 -3.64 -9.15
C ASN A 77 8.01 -2.90 -8.01
N ALA A 78 8.56 -1.79 -7.52
CA ALA A 78 7.91 -0.94 -6.53
C ALA A 78 6.58 -0.37 -7.08
N MET A 79 6.61 0.21 -8.29
CA MET A 79 5.41 0.74 -8.94
C MET A 79 4.34 -0.33 -9.18
N ARG A 80 4.74 -1.54 -9.62
CA ARG A 80 3.85 -2.70 -9.75
C ARG A 80 3.20 -3.07 -8.42
N SER A 81 3.98 -3.10 -7.35
CA SER A 81 3.46 -3.38 -6.00
C SER A 81 2.45 -2.32 -5.55
N THR A 82 2.67 -1.04 -5.86
CA THR A 82 1.68 0.02 -5.58
C THR A 82 0.42 -0.14 -6.41
N ASN A 83 0.54 -0.42 -7.70
CA ASN A 83 -0.60 -0.71 -8.57
C ASN A 83 -1.48 -1.85 -8.03
N ILE A 84 -0.86 -2.93 -7.54
CA ILE A 84 -1.58 -4.06 -6.92
C ILE A 84 -2.35 -3.62 -5.66
N GLN A 85 -1.75 -2.76 -4.83
CA GLN A 85 -2.43 -2.25 -3.63
C GLN A 85 -3.57 -1.30 -3.97
N LEU A 86 -3.40 -0.41 -4.95
CA LEU A 86 -4.46 0.46 -5.46
C LEU A 86 -5.63 -0.34 -6.06
N GLU A 87 -5.32 -1.38 -6.83
CA GLU A 87 -6.33 -2.32 -7.36
C GLU A 87 -7.08 -3.02 -6.23
N ALA A 88 -6.38 -3.47 -5.18
CA ALA A 88 -7.00 -4.09 -4.02
C ALA A 88 -7.96 -3.13 -3.29
N ILE A 89 -7.63 -1.83 -3.22
CA ILE A 89 -8.51 -0.80 -2.67
C ILE A 89 -9.75 -0.62 -3.55
N LEU A 90 -9.60 -0.55 -4.87
CA LEU A 90 -10.73 -0.42 -5.81
C LEU A 90 -11.70 -1.61 -5.73
N ARG A 91 -11.21 -2.83 -5.44
CA ARG A 91 -12.05 -4.02 -5.25
C ARG A 91 -12.93 -3.97 -4.02
N LEU A 92 -12.67 -3.07 -3.06
CA LEU A 92 -13.58 -2.81 -1.95
C LEU A 92 -14.91 -2.21 -2.41
N ALA A 93 -15.01 -1.81 -3.69
CA ALA A 93 -16.20 -1.22 -4.28
C ALA A 93 -16.69 -0.02 -3.46
N GLY A 94 -15.77 0.90 -3.15
CA GLY A 94 -16.06 2.13 -2.42
C GLY A 94 -17.05 3.05 -3.16
N PRO A 95 -17.35 4.24 -2.63
CA PRO A 95 -18.22 5.20 -3.31
C PRO A 95 -17.62 5.62 -4.65
N GLU A 96 -18.48 5.89 -5.63
CA GLU A 96 -18.08 6.14 -7.02
C GLU A 96 -17.03 7.25 -7.14
N ASP A 97 -17.27 8.40 -6.52
CA ASP A 97 -16.35 9.54 -6.54
C ASP A 97 -14.95 9.16 -6.02
N THR A 98 -14.87 8.42 -4.92
CA THR A 98 -13.60 7.97 -4.32
C THR A 98 -12.88 6.97 -5.22
N ASN A 99 -13.60 6.03 -5.80
CA ASN A 99 -13.03 5.06 -6.74
C ASN A 99 -12.52 5.75 -8.01
N LEU A 100 -13.24 6.76 -8.53
CA LEU A 100 -12.80 7.55 -9.67
C LEU A 100 -11.47 8.25 -9.39
N VAL A 101 -11.32 8.84 -8.21
CA VAL A 101 -10.06 9.48 -7.81
C VAL A 101 -8.92 8.47 -7.67
N ILE A 102 -9.16 7.33 -7.03
CA ILE A 102 -8.14 6.26 -6.90
C ILE A 102 -7.74 5.70 -8.27
N SER A 103 -8.67 5.59 -9.22
CA SER A 103 -8.38 5.15 -10.59
C SER A 103 -7.44 6.12 -11.32
N LYS A 104 -7.63 7.44 -11.13
CA LYS A 104 -6.70 8.44 -11.68
C LYS A 104 -5.29 8.27 -11.11
N ILE A 105 -5.18 8.10 -9.78
CA ILE A 105 -3.89 7.88 -9.09
C ILE A 105 -3.20 6.64 -9.63
N LYS A 106 -3.96 5.55 -9.83
CA LYS A 106 -3.47 4.25 -10.27
C LYS A 106 -2.93 4.23 -11.69
N THR A 107 -3.47 5.06 -12.58
CA THR A 107 -3.19 5.01 -14.03
C THR A 107 -1.69 4.94 -14.35
N PRO A 108 -0.83 5.85 -13.86
CA PRO A 108 0.62 5.79 -14.14
C PRO A 108 1.30 4.49 -13.67
N PHE A 109 0.83 3.88 -12.58
CA PHE A 109 1.39 2.64 -12.04
C PHE A 109 0.98 1.39 -12.84
N GLN A 110 -0.02 1.50 -13.73
CA GLN A 110 -0.42 0.39 -14.60
C GLN A 110 0.59 0.12 -15.72
N MET A 111 1.36 1.12 -16.10
CA MET A 111 2.33 1.06 -17.21
C MET A 111 3.73 0.65 -16.76
N ALA A 112 3.91 0.32 -15.47
CA ALA A 112 5.21 -0.09 -14.92
C ALA A 112 5.81 -1.31 -15.65
N ASP A 113 4.94 -2.23 -16.10
CA ASP A 113 5.34 -3.45 -16.82
C ASP A 113 5.80 -3.11 -18.24
N ASP A 114 5.08 -2.21 -18.92
CA ASP A 114 5.40 -1.81 -20.28
C ASP A 114 6.76 -1.10 -20.35
N ILE A 115 7.10 -0.26 -19.34
CA ILE A 115 8.41 0.41 -19.26
C ILE A 115 9.54 -0.58 -18.94
N ALA A 116 9.35 -1.50 -17.99
CA ALA A 116 10.38 -2.48 -17.65
C ALA A 116 10.73 -3.41 -18.82
N ASP A 117 9.74 -3.74 -19.66
CA ASP A 117 9.95 -4.57 -20.84
C ASP A 117 10.46 -3.77 -22.07
N GLU A 118 10.78 -2.48 -21.90
CA GLU A 118 11.17 -1.53 -22.97
C GLU A 118 10.13 -1.42 -24.11
N THR A 119 8.87 -1.75 -23.82
CA THR A 119 7.78 -1.75 -24.81
C THR A 119 6.87 -0.53 -24.72
N GLY A 120 6.88 0.16 -23.58
CA GLY A 120 6.09 1.34 -23.27
C GLY A 120 6.79 2.66 -23.63
N THR A 121 6.01 3.74 -23.63
CA THR A 121 6.51 5.11 -23.62
C THR A 121 6.53 5.67 -22.20
N GLU A 122 7.09 6.87 -22.01
CA GLU A 122 7.08 7.65 -20.75
C GLU A 122 5.75 7.55 -19.98
N ILE A 123 5.85 7.36 -18.66
CA ILE A 123 4.68 7.33 -17.77
C ILE A 123 4.14 8.75 -17.57
N ASP A 124 2.90 8.98 -17.95
CA ASP A 124 2.20 10.24 -17.68
C ASP A 124 1.71 10.28 -16.22
N THR A 125 2.33 11.14 -15.43
CA THR A 125 1.97 11.40 -14.03
C THR A 125 1.14 12.66 -13.84
N THR A 126 0.71 13.30 -14.93
CA THR A 126 -0.08 14.54 -14.89
C THR A 126 -1.37 14.31 -14.11
N GLY A 127 -1.68 15.18 -13.15
CA GLY A 127 -2.92 15.12 -12.40
C GLY A 127 -2.90 14.20 -11.18
N VAL A 128 -1.84 13.41 -10.95
CA VAL A 128 -1.79 12.49 -9.80
C VAL A 128 -1.74 13.26 -8.48
N THR A 129 -0.95 14.34 -8.41
CA THR A 129 -0.85 15.16 -7.19
C THR A 129 -2.20 15.80 -6.86
N GLU A 130 -2.91 16.34 -7.86
CA GLU A 130 -4.25 16.87 -7.69
C GLU A 130 -5.25 15.79 -7.24
N ALA A 131 -5.15 14.58 -7.80
CA ALA A 131 -6.00 13.46 -7.40
C ALA A 131 -5.72 12.99 -5.97
N VAL A 132 -4.47 12.95 -5.52
CA VAL A 132 -4.12 12.65 -4.12
C VAL A 132 -4.71 13.71 -3.17
N ALA A 133 -4.61 14.99 -3.52
CA ALA A 133 -5.20 16.08 -2.72
C ALA A 133 -6.74 16.03 -2.71
N GLU A 134 -7.37 15.67 -3.83
CA GLU A 134 -8.81 15.43 -3.93
C GLU A 134 -9.24 14.28 -3.02
N LEU A 135 -8.50 13.16 -3.04
CA LEU A 135 -8.76 12.01 -2.17
C LEU A 135 -8.62 12.37 -0.68
N GLN A 136 -7.59 13.13 -0.32
CA GLN A 136 -7.43 13.63 1.05
C GLN A 136 -8.65 14.44 1.49
N THR A 137 -9.14 15.34 0.64
CA THR A 137 -10.33 16.15 0.91
C THR A 137 -11.58 15.29 1.12
N ILE A 138 -11.77 14.25 0.30
CA ILE A 138 -12.86 13.28 0.45
C ILE A 138 -12.75 12.57 1.80
N CYS A 139 -11.55 12.16 2.18
CA CYS A 139 -11.28 11.44 3.42
C CYS A 139 -11.50 12.31 4.67
N ASP A 140 -11.02 13.56 4.66
CA ASP A 140 -11.23 14.51 5.74
C ASP A 140 -12.73 14.79 5.95
N ASN A 141 -13.48 14.97 4.86
CA ASN A 141 -14.94 15.17 4.91
C ASN A 141 -15.69 13.92 5.42
N ALA A 142 -15.13 12.73 5.20
CA ALA A 142 -15.64 11.47 5.75
C ALA A 142 -15.25 11.26 7.23
N GLY A 143 -14.48 12.17 7.83
CA GLY A 143 -14.01 12.08 9.21
C GLY A 143 -12.80 11.16 9.40
N TYR A 144 -12.11 10.81 8.32
CA TYR A 144 -10.82 10.13 8.41
C TYR A 144 -9.73 11.13 8.76
N THR A 145 -8.77 10.72 9.58
CA THR A 145 -7.56 11.50 9.88
C THR A 145 -6.40 10.52 9.81
N ALA A 146 -5.45 10.78 8.91
CA ALA A 146 -4.25 9.97 8.80
C ALA A 146 -3.48 10.01 10.12
N SER A 147 -2.92 8.87 10.52
CA SER A 147 -2.20 8.69 11.80
C SER A 147 -0.71 8.91 11.64
#